data_AF-A0A6P0T742-F1
#
_entry.id   AF-A0A6P0T742-F1
#
_cell.length_a   1.000
_cell.length_b   1.000
_cell.length_c   1.000
_cell.angle_alpha   90.00
_cell.angle_beta   90.00
_cell.angle_gamma   90.00
#
_symmetry.space_group_name_H-M   'P 1'
#
loop_
_entity.id
_entity.type
_entity.pdbx_description
1 polymer ?
#
loop_
_entity_poly.entity_id
_entity_poly.type
_entity_poly.pdbx_seq_one_letter_code
_entity_poly.pdbx_strand_id
1 'polypeptide(L)'
;MKTHLNTLLKSSLQYSTAAVILSAPVTTLLASAVAVPFNAPPVSAPGNRESGASRSDSCAMTLDDMGLTAVIPETNVGLTTQGLPSLFAYVPANNAERAEFWLFEAETGNEVYAGQVSLPEADSTTEYRYGPSVMGFSVPKTESTVTLEPGKNYLWTLMLVCNAENRAEDIVVTGVVQQPDAAYLEVLSPTVRDQLSSLDGVPPAEQLTVYGEAGVWHDLLATLAVLATDDPAVYQDDWSDLLNAQGLGAIANYPIVFTEVEPF
;
A
#
# COMPACT_ATOMS: atom_id res chain seq x y z
N MET A 1 87.22 38.21 23.28
CA MET A 1 86.40 39.26 22.66
C MET A 1 85.44 38.58 21.70
N LYS A 2 84.12 38.68 21.98
CA LYS A 2 82.95 38.30 21.16
C LYS A 2 82.78 36.80 20.81
N THR A 3 81.89 36.06 21.49
CA THR A 3 80.41 35.86 21.33
C THR A 3 79.98 35.00 20.13
N HIS A 4 79.02 34.11 20.40
CA HIS A 4 78.07 33.41 19.51
C HIS A 4 78.46 32.00 19.02
N LEU A 5 77.56 31.00 18.97
CA LEU A 5 76.25 30.73 19.58
C LEU A 5 75.93 29.24 19.25
N ASN A 6 75.19 28.58 20.14
CA ASN A 6 74.72 27.19 20.05
C ASN A 6 74.00 26.80 18.75
N THR A 7 74.15 25.54 18.33
CA THR A 7 73.05 24.74 17.74
C THR A 7 73.28 23.25 18.00
N LEU A 8 72.52 22.66 18.94
CA LEU A 8 72.45 21.21 19.17
C LEU A 8 71.14 20.69 18.57
N LEU A 9 71.24 19.89 17.51
CA LEU A 9 70.14 19.13 16.92
C LEU A 9 69.80 17.94 17.83
N LYS A 10 68.56 17.89 18.33
CA LYS A 10 67.98 16.72 19.02
C LYS A 10 67.37 15.79 17.97
N SER A 11 67.87 14.56 17.88
CA SER A 11 67.26 13.48 17.08
C SER A 11 66.15 12.80 17.88
N SER A 12 64.91 12.85 17.38
CA SER A 12 63.75 12.16 17.94
C SER A 12 63.67 10.72 17.45
N LEU A 13 63.53 9.75 18.36
CA LEU A 13 63.15 8.38 18.03
C LEU A 13 61.64 8.34 17.72
N GLN A 14 61.26 7.83 16.56
CA GLN A 14 59.88 7.52 16.20
C GLN A 14 59.54 6.09 16.67
N TYR A 15 58.58 5.98 17.60
CA TYR A 15 57.96 4.70 17.95
C TYR A 15 56.78 4.45 17.02
N SER A 16 56.83 3.36 16.25
CA SER A 16 55.73 2.90 15.41
C SER A 16 54.79 2.04 16.25
N THR A 17 53.59 2.55 16.55
CA THR A 17 52.53 1.77 17.18
C THR A 17 51.70 1.08 16.11
N ALA A 18 51.78 -0.24 16.00
CA ALA A 18 50.88 -1.03 15.17
C ALA A 18 49.50 -1.11 15.86
N ALA A 19 48.47 -0.56 15.21
CA ALA A 19 47.08 -0.68 15.65
C ALA A 19 46.51 -2.02 15.19
N VAL A 20 46.14 -2.88 16.13
CA VAL A 20 45.41 -4.12 15.86
C VAL A 20 43.92 -3.78 15.78
N ILE A 21 43.35 -3.83 14.58
CA ILE A 21 41.92 -3.63 14.36
C ILE A 21 41.23 -4.98 14.58
N LEU A 22 40.54 -5.13 15.72
CA LEU A 22 39.61 -6.25 15.94
C LEU A 22 38.36 -6.00 15.09
N SER A 23 38.22 -6.71 13.97
CA SER A 23 36.94 -6.79 13.26
C SER A 23 36.00 -7.70 14.05
N ALA A 24 34.96 -7.13 14.68
CA ALA A 24 33.88 -7.92 15.24
C ALA A 24 33.12 -8.65 14.10
N PRO A 25 32.70 -9.91 14.30
CA PRO A 25 31.90 -10.60 13.31
C PRO A 25 30.54 -9.90 13.22
N VAL A 26 30.22 -9.36 12.04
CA VAL A 26 28.86 -8.91 11.71
C VAL A 26 28.02 -10.19 11.55
N THR A 27 27.34 -10.60 12.61
CA THR A 27 26.30 -11.63 12.51
C THR A 27 25.15 -11.05 11.69
N THR A 28 25.08 -11.44 10.42
CA THR A 28 23.88 -11.24 9.60
C THR A 28 22.74 -12.02 10.23
N LEU A 29 21.80 -11.31 10.85
CA LEU A 29 20.53 -11.88 11.30
C LEU A 29 19.75 -12.27 10.04
N LEU A 30 19.61 -13.56 9.78
CA LEU A 30 18.67 -14.04 8.77
C LEU A 30 17.28 -13.81 9.33
N ALA A 31 16.62 -12.73 8.89
CA ALA A 31 15.18 -12.60 9.04
C ALA A 31 14.56 -13.79 8.31
N SER A 32 13.91 -14.68 9.06
CA SER A 32 13.12 -15.74 8.44
C SER A 32 11.88 -15.06 7.87
N ALA A 33 11.64 -15.21 6.56
CA ALA A 33 10.40 -14.78 5.93
C ALA A 33 9.25 -15.56 6.58
N VAL A 34 8.54 -14.90 7.49
CA VAL A 34 7.28 -15.42 8.04
C VAL A 34 6.21 -14.82 7.18
N ALA A 35 5.57 -15.65 6.36
CA ALA A 35 4.43 -15.24 5.55
C ALA A 35 3.43 -14.47 6.41
N VAL A 36 3.05 -13.28 5.96
CA VAL A 36 2.19 -12.39 6.74
C VAL A 36 0.80 -13.04 6.87
N PRO A 37 0.35 -13.38 8.09
CA PRO A 37 -0.96 -14.00 8.27
C PRO A 37 -2.05 -12.98 7.95
N PHE A 38 -3.19 -13.41 7.40
CA PHE A 38 -4.37 -12.56 7.30
C PHE A 38 -5.63 -13.32 7.71
N ASN A 39 -6.24 -12.86 8.81
CA ASN A 39 -7.51 -13.39 9.30
C ASN A 39 -8.65 -12.50 8.82
N ALA A 40 -9.27 -12.87 7.70
CA ALA A 40 -10.41 -12.12 7.18
C ALA A 40 -11.54 -12.04 8.23
N PRO A 41 -12.14 -10.85 8.44
CA PRO A 41 -13.29 -10.73 9.33
C PRO A 41 -14.48 -11.53 8.76
N PRO A 42 -15.40 -12.03 9.60
CA PRO A 42 -16.54 -12.84 9.17
C PRO A 42 -17.68 -11.98 8.58
N VAL A 43 -17.34 -11.01 7.73
CA VAL A 43 -18.27 -10.10 7.05
C VAL A 43 -18.01 -10.11 5.55
N SER A 44 -19.07 -9.97 4.76
CA SER A 44 -19.00 -9.92 3.31
C SER A 44 -20.02 -8.94 2.74
N ALA A 45 -19.67 -8.28 1.64
CA ALA A 45 -20.57 -7.38 0.91
C ALA A 45 -20.63 -7.78 -0.57
N PRO A 46 -21.80 -7.68 -1.23
CA PRO A 46 -21.85 -7.73 -2.68
C PRO A 46 -21.01 -6.59 -3.27
N GLY A 47 -20.35 -6.82 -4.40
CA GLY A 47 -19.66 -5.76 -5.13
C GLY A 47 -18.93 -6.25 -6.37
N ASN A 48 -18.30 -5.31 -7.05
CA ASN A 48 -17.60 -5.54 -8.30
C ASN A 48 -16.09 -5.45 -8.05
N ARG A 49 -15.55 -6.47 -7.39
CA ARG A 49 -14.12 -6.56 -7.06
C ARG A 49 -13.26 -6.61 -8.32
N GLU A 50 -13.72 -7.30 -9.34
CA GLU A 50 -13.07 -7.40 -10.65
C GLU A 50 -14.04 -6.87 -11.68
N SER A 51 -13.60 -5.93 -12.52
CA SER A 51 -14.41 -5.53 -13.66
C SER A 51 -14.41 -6.69 -14.66
N GLY A 52 -15.59 -7.28 -14.89
CA GLY A 52 -15.73 -8.41 -15.81
C GLY A 52 -15.20 -8.09 -17.21
N ALA A 53 -14.76 -9.12 -17.92
CA ALA A 53 -14.32 -9.03 -19.32
C ALA A 53 -15.38 -8.31 -20.17
N SER A 54 -15.09 -7.06 -20.50
CA SER A 54 -15.96 -6.21 -21.32
C SER A 54 -15.45 -6.28 -22.75
N ARG A 55 -16.41 -6.29 -23.68
CA ARG A 55 -16.31 -6.57 -25.12
C ARG A 55 -15.14 -5.85 -25.79
N SER A 56 -14.73 -6.33 -26.96
CA SER A 56 -13.56 -5.95 -27.79
C SER A 56 -13.21 -4.45 -28.01
N ASP A 57 -13.96 -3.50 -27.45
CA ASP A 57 -13.76 -2.04 -27.48
C ASP A 57 -13.52 -1.42 -26.08
N SER A 58 -12.87 -2.14 -25.16
CA SER A 58 -12.45 -1.59 -23.86
C SER A 58 -11.26 -0.63 -24.03
N CYS A 59 -11.27 0.54 -23.37
CA CYS A 59 -10.10 1.43 -23.35
C CYS A 59 -8.93 0.89 -22.50
N ALA A 60 -9.12 -0.24 -21.81
CA ALA A 60 -8.11 -0.88 -20.99
C ALA A 60 -7.88 -2.34 -21.42
N MET A 61 -6.63 -2.80 -21.29
CA MET A 61 -6.27 -4.19 -21.53
C MET A 61 -6.84 -5.12 -20.45
N THR A 62 -7.01 -6.39 -20.80
CA THR A 62 -7.26 -7.48 -19.83
C THR A 62 -6.12 -8.50 -19.91
N LEU A 63 -5.54 -8.87 -18.78
CA LEU A 63 -4.44 -9.83 -18.67
C LEU A 63 -4.92 -11.07 -17.92
N ASP A 64 -4.83 -12.25 -18.53
CA ASP A 64 -5.34 -13.51 -17.94
C ASP A 64 -6.78 -13.36 -17.40
N ASP A 65 -7.63 -12.66 -18.16
CA ASP A 65 -9.00 -12.26 -17.83
C ASP A 65 -9.15 -11.26 -16.66
N MET A 66 -8.06 -10.75 -16.08
CA MET A 66 -8.05 -9.68 -15.07
C MET A 66 -8.00 -8.29 -15.73
N GLY A 67 -9.06 -7.51 -15.51
CA GLY A 67 -9.15 -6.10 -15.90
C GLY A 67 -8.78 -5.17 -14.74
N LEU A 68 -9.47 -4.04 -14.63
CA LEU A 68 -9.44 -3.22 -13.42
C LEU A 68 -9.90 -4.08 -12.22
N THR A 69 -9.12 -4.10 -11.14
CA THR A 69 -9.38 -4.97 -9.97
C THR A 69 -9.16 -4.24 -8.65
N ALA A 70 -10.13 -4.27 -7.76
CA ALA A 70 -9.99 -3.82 -6.38
C ALA A 70 -9.07 -4.78 -5.59
N VAL A 71 -8.02 -4.24 -4.97
CA VAL A 71 -7.09 -5.00 -4.12
C VAL A 71 -7.63 -5.04 -2.68
N ILE A 72 -8.67 -5.86 -2.53
CA ILE A 72 -9.46 -6.05 -1.31
C ILE A 72 -9.66 -7.56 -1.07
N PRO A 73 -9.97 -8.03 0.16
CA PRO A 73 -10.23 -9.44 0.40
C PRO A 73 -11.38 -9.96 -0.47
N GLU A 74 -11.44 -11.27 -0.66
CA GLU A 74 -12.50 -11.91 -1.45
C GLU A 74 -13.92 -11.61 -0.93
N THR A 75 -14.04 -11.27 0.35
CA THR A 75 -15.30 -10.85 0.99
C THR A 75 -15.80 -9.47 0.55
N ASN A 76 -14.97 -8.73 -0.21
CA ASN A 76 -15.19 -7.36 -0.66
C ASN A 76 -15.29 -6.31 0.48
N VAL A 77 -14.90 -6.69 1.70
CA VAL A 77 -14.86 -5.80 2.86
C VAL A 77 -13.43 -5.77 3.40
N GLY A 78 -12.82 -4.59 3.43
CA GLY A 78 -11.54 -4.33 4.05
C GLY A 78 -11.71 -3.49 5.32
N LEU A 79 -11.17 -3.98 6.43
CA LEU A 79 -11.11 -3.20 7.66
C LEU A 79 -9.92 -2.23 7.66
N THR A 80 -10.09 -1.12 8.37
CA THR A 80 -9.06 -0.10 8.56
C THR A 80 -9.05 0.42 9.99
N THR A 81 -7.89 0.80 10.53
CA THR A 81 -7.80 1.62 11.76
C THR A 81 -7.72 3.12 11.46
N GLN A 82 -7.49 3.49 10.21
CA GLN A 82 -7.39 4.89 9.78
C GLN A 82 -8.77 5.52 9.57
N GLY A 83 -8.89 6.81 9.93
CA GLY A 83 -10.04 7.66 9.58
C GLY A 83 -10.32 7.74 8.08
N LEU A 84 -9.26 7.69 7.27
CA LEU A 84 -9.27 7.61 5.81
C LEU A 84 -8.03 6.80 5.39
N PRO A 85 -8.18 5.52 5.03
CA PRO A 85 -7.04 4.69 4.63
C PRO A 85 -6.60 4.98 3.20
N SER A 86 -5.41 4.47 2.87
CA SER A 86 -5.08 4.20 1.47
C SER A 86 -5.87 3.00 0.98
N LEU A 87 -6.49 3.14 -0.17
CA LEU A 87 -7.23 2.10 -0.86
C LEU A 87 -6.43 1.67 -2.08
N PHE A 88 -6.55 0.41 -2.50
CA PHE A 88 -5.72 -0.14 -3.56
C PHE A 88 -6.54 -0.77 -4.67
N ALA A 89 -6.10 -0.55 -5.91
CA ALA A 89 -6.62 -1.23 -7.09
C ALA A 89 -5.47 -1.55 -8.05
N TYR A 90 -5.53 -2.71 -8.70
CA TYR A 90 -4.75 -2.94 -9.90
C TYR A 90 -5.41 -2.22 -11.07
N VAL A 91 -4.64 -1.34 -11.71
CA VAL A 91 -5.04 -0.60 -12.90
C VAL A 91 -4.26 -1.18 -14.09
N PRO A 92 -4.93 -1.83 -15.06
CA PRO A 92 -4.27 -2.35 -16.25
C PRO A 92 -3.82 -1.23 -17.19
N ALA A 93 -2.97 -1.55 -18.18
CA ALA A 93 -2.59 -0.59 -19.20
C ALA A 93 -3.85 -0.09 -19.95
N ASN A 94 -3.95 1.22 -20.16
CA ASN A 94 -5.19 1.81 -20.66
C ASN A 94 -4.99 3.17 -21.36
N ASN A 95 -6.04 3.59 -22.07
CA ASN A 95 -6.18 4.85 -22.79
C ASN A 95 -7.37 5.68 -22.27
N ALA A 96 -7.74 5.51 -21.00
CA ALA A 96 -8.84 6.27 -20.40
C ALA A 96 -8.61 7.79 -20.54
N GLU A 97 -9.68 8.57 -20.65
CA GLU A 97 -9.57 10.03 -20.63
C GLU A 97 -9.13 10.53 -19.25
N ARG A 98 -9.62 9.87 -18.19
CA ARG A 98 -9.26 10.11 -16.79
C ARG A 98 -9.69 8.94 -15.90
N ALA A 99 -9.17 8.90 -14.68
CA ALA A 99 -9.67 8.05 -13.61
C ALA A 99 -10.39 8.88 -12.55
N GLU A 100 -11.54 8.41 -12.07
CA GLU A 100 -12.33 9.06 -11.03
C GLU A 100 -12.45 8.13 -9.81
N PHE A 101 -12.37 8.71 -8.61
CA PHE A 101 -12.54 8.02 -7.34
C PHE A 101 -13.70 8.62 -6.55
N TRP A 102 -14.59 7.78 -6.05
CA TRP A 102 -15.79 8.18 -5.33
C TRP A 102 -15.89 7.37 -4.03
N LEU A 103 -16.28 8.01 -2.93
CA LEU A 103 -16.50 7.39 -1.62
C LEU A 103 -17.88 7.79 -1.09
N PHE A 104 -18.68 6.79 -0.72
CA PHE A 104 -20.04 6.95 -0.22
C PHE A 104 -20.23 6.28 1.13
N GLU A 105 -21.08 6.84 1.99
CA GLU A 105 -21.71 6.08 3.08
C GLU A 105 -22.71 5.10 2.47
N ALA A 106 -22.51 3.79 2.66
CA ALA A 106 -23.21 2.75 1.90
C ALA A 106 -24.72 2.70 2.22
N GLU A 107 -25.10 2.97 3.48
CA GLU A 107 -26.49 2.89 3.94
C GLU A 107 -27.35 4.07 3.47
N THR A 108 -26.75 5.26 3.33
CA THR A 108 -27.46 6.50 3.00
C THR A 108 -27.28 6.92 1.54
N GLY A 109 -26.18 6.48 0.91
CA GLY A 109 -25.74 6.96 -0.40
C GLY A 109 -25.16 8.38 -0.36
N ASN A 110 -24.87 8.93 0.82
CA ASN A 110 -24.27 10.24 0.95
C ASN A 110 -22.84 10.22 0.44
N GLU A 111 -22.49 11.17 -0.43
CA GLU A 111 -21.13 11.38 -0.89
C GLU A 111 -20.26 11.86 0.28
N VAL A 112 -19.17 11.15 0.52
CA VAL A 112 -18.13 11.51 1.49
C VAL A 112 -16.99 12.25 0.79
N TYR A 113 -16.60 11.78 -0.39
CA TYR A 113 -15.55 12.38 -1.19
C TYR A 113 -15.66 11.95 -2.66
N ALA A 114 -15.30 12.83 -3.58
CA ALA A 114 -15.13 12.49 -4.99
C ALA A 114 -14.00 13.33 -5.63
N GLY A 115 -13.28 12.72 -6.57
CA GLY A 115 -12.15 13.37 -7.23
C GLY A 115 -11.53 12.56 -8.35
N GLN A 116 -10.40 13.04 -8.86
CA GLN A 116 -9.61 12.43 -9.93
C GLN A 116 -8.38 11.73 -9.37
N VAL A 117 -7.99 10.64 -10.02
CA VAL A 117 -6.78 9.88 -9.71
C VAL A 117 -5.80 10.04 -10.87
N SER A 118 -4.58 10.48 -10.56
CA SER A 118 -3.52 10.58 -11.56
C SER A 118 -3.00 9.19 -11.90
N LEU A 119 -3.02 8.82 -13.19
CA LEU A 119 -2.51 7.53 -13.67
C LEU A 119 -1.04 7.65 -14.12
N PRO A 120 -0.19 6.63 -13.87
CA PRO A 120 1.20 6.65 -14.30
C PRO A 120 1.29 6.49 -15.83
N GLU A 121 1.95 7.45 -16.50
CA GLU A 121 2.24 7.35 -17.92
C GLU A 121 3.03 6.07 -18.22
N ALA A 122 2.68 5.40 -19.31
CA ALA A 122 3.38 4.22 -19.76
C ALA A 122 4.79 4.58 -20.26
N ASP A 123 5.67 3.59 -20.32
CA ASP A 123 6.92 3.76 -21.06
C ASP A 123 6.63 3.95 -22.56
N SER A 124 7.59 4.52 -23.28
CA SER A 124 7.46 4.82 -24.71
C SER A 124 7.33 3.60 -25.63
N THR A 125 7.30 2.38 -25.07
CA THR A 125 7.26 1.12 -25.82
C THR A 125 5.88 0.48 -25.85
N THR A 126 4.92 1.01 -25.09
CA THR A 126 3.54 0.49 -25.09
C THR A 126 2.60 1.29 -26.01
N GLU A 127 1.55 0.65 -26.51
CA GLU A 127 0.47 1.29 -27.29
C GLU A 127 -0.49 2.11 -26.40
N TYR A 128 -0.41 1.94 -25.09
CA TYR A 128 -1.28 2.60 -24.12
C TYR A 128 -0.65 3.88 -23.58
N ARG A 129 -1.49 4.85 -23.23
CA ARG A 129 -1.07 6.08 -22.54
C ARG A 129 -0.60 5.78 -21.12
N TYR A 130 -1.29 4.90 -20.42
CA TYR A 130 -1.00 4.57 -19.02
C TYR A 130 -0.52 3.13 -18.86
N GLY A 131 0.49 2.95 -18.02
CA GLY A 131 1.10 1.65 -17.75
C GLY A 131 0.34 0.86 -16.69
N PRO A 132 0.47 -0.49 -16.68
CA PRO A 132 -0.18 -1.31 -15.67
C PRO A 132 0.52 -1.17 -14.32
N SER A 133 -0.25 -1.01 -13.24
CA SER A 133 0.29 -0.81 -11.88
C SER A 133 -0.70 -1.23 -10.79
N VAL A 134 -0.18 -1.58 -9.61
CA VAL A 134 -0.98 -1.65 -8.38
C VAL A 134 -0.94 -0.28 -7.74
N MET A 135 -2.07 0.43 -7.76
CA MET A 135 -2.16 1.81 -7.33
C MET A 135 -2.74 1.88 -5.91
N GLY A 136 -2.01 2.52 -5.00
CA GLY A 136 -2.51 2.98 -3.71
C GLY A 136 -2.95 4.44 -3.81
N PHE A 137 -4.23 4.71 -3.53
CA PHE A 137 -4.79 6.06 -3.55
C PHE A 137 -5.34 6.45 -2.17
N SER A 138 -4.99 7.66 -1.73
CA SER A 138 -5.44 8.23 -0.47
C SER A 138 -6.24 9.51 -0.66
N VAL A 139 -7.31 9.66 0.11
CA VAL A 139 -8.08 10.91 0.17
C VAL A 139 -7.33 11.92 1.04
N PRO A 140 -7.07 13.14 0.55
CA PRO A 140 -6.34 14.15 1.31
C PRO A 140 -7.11 14.56 2.58
N LYS A 141 -6.39 14.62 3.70
CA LYS A 141 -6.93 15.10 4.98
C LYS A 141 -6.99 16.63 4.95
N THR A 142 -8.18 17.17 4.76
CA THR A 142 -8.48 18.60 4.84
C THR A 142 -9.38 18.88 6.03
N GLU A 143 -9.51 20.14 6.44
CA GLU A 143 -10.40 20.57 7.54
C GLU A 143 -11.87 20.15 7.33
N SER A 144 -12.29 19.93 6.09
CA SER A 144 -13.65 19.51 5.71
C SER A 144 -13.81 18.02 5.45
N THR A 145 -12.74 17.22 5.49
CA THR A 145 -12.84 15.81 5.11
C THR A 145 -13.50 14.99 6.21
N VAL A 146 -14.66 14.41 5.91
CA VAL A 146 -15.37 13.48 6.80
C VAL A 146 -14.57 12.20 6.94
N THR A 147 -14.36 11.74 8.18
CA THR A 147 -13.68 10.46 8.46
C THR A 147 -14.69 9.33 8.58
N LEU A 148 -14.25 8.11 8.31
CA LEU A 148 -15.03 6.90 8.51
C LEU A 148 -15.43 6.75 9.98
N GLU A 149 -16.71 6.45 10.22
CA GLU A 149 -17.22 6.14 11.55
C GLU A 149 -17.12 4.62 11.83
N PRO A 150 -16.79 4.22 13.07
CA PRO A 150 -16.78 2.80 13.46
C PRO A 150 -18.10 2.10 13.19
N GLY A 151 -18.04 0.90 12.58
CA GLY A 151 -19.19 0.05 12.29
C GLY A 151 -20.03 0.46 11.08
N LYS A 152 -19.76 1.61 10.47
CA LYS A 152 -20.43 2.01 9.22
C LYS A 152 -19.70 1.46 8.00
N ASN A 153 -20.44 1.13 6.95
CA ASN A 153 -19.87 0.71 5.69
C ASN A 153 -19.72 1.90 4.77
N TYR A 154 -18.57 2.01 4.13
CA TYR A 154 -18.34 2.99 3.09
C TYR A 154 -17.99 2.30 1.79
N LEU A 155 -18.73 2.61 0.74
CA LEU A 155 -18.51 2.07 -0.59
C LEU A 155 -17.57 3.01 -1.32
N TRP A 156 -16.38 2.50 -1.65
CA TRP A 156 -15.47 3.20 -2.54
C TRP A 156 -15.57 2.64 -3.96
N THR A 157 -15.42 3.52 -4.93
CA THR A 157 -15.51 3.21 -6.36
C THR A 157 -14.32 3.82 -7.07
N LEU A 158 -13.64 3.03 -7.91
CA LEU A 158 -12.65 3.52 -8.86
C LEU A 158 -13.18 3.23 -10.27
N MET A 159 -13.12 4.24 -11.13
CA MET A 159 -13.55 4.11 -12.51
C MET A 159 -12.52 4.67 -13.48
N LEU A 160 -12.31 3.95 -14.58
CA LEU A 160 -11.63 4.45 -15.77
C LEU A 160 -12.68 4.99 -16.73
N VAL A 161 -12.66 6.30 -16.97
CA VAL A 161 -13.58 6.97 -17.89
C VAL A 161 -13.02 6.82 -19.30
N CYS A 162 -13.56 5.87 -20.06
CA CYS A 162 -13.11 5.60 -21.43
C CYS A 162 -13.60 6.65 -22.44
N ASN A 163 -14.80 7.17 -22.21
CA ASN A 163 -15.46 8.13 -23.10
C ASN A 163 -16.36 9.05 -22.26
N ALA A 164 -15.98 10.32 -22.09
CA ALA A 164 -16.73 11.24 -21.23
C ALA A 164 -18.18 11.49 -21.70
N GLU A 165 -18.45 11.31 -23.00
CA GLU A 165 -19.78 11.45 -23.59
C GLU A 165 -20.63 10.17 -23.48
N ASN A 166 -20.00 9.01 -23.21
CA ASN A 166 -20.68 7.74 -23.04
C ASN A 166 -20.18 6.97 -21.80
N ARG A 167 -20.64 7.40 -20.62
CA ARG A 167 -20.28 6.80 -19.31
C ARG A 167 -20.69 5.33 -19.14
N ALA A 168 -21.47 4.76 -20.05
CA ALA A 168 -21.76 3.32 -20.05
C ALA A 168 -20.53 2.47 -20.45
N GLU A 169 -19.50 3.10 -21.02
CA GLU A 169 -18.21 2.48 -21.36
C GLU A 169 -17.20 2.51 -20.21
N ASP A 170 -17.54 3.13 -19.08
CA ASP A 170 -16.65 3.17 -17.92
C ASP A 170 -16.36 1.77 -17.39
N ILE A 171 -15.09 1.55 -17.05
CA ILE A 171 -14.64 0.32 -16.38
C ILE A 171 -14.59 0.63 -14.89
N VAL A 172 -15.37 -0.10 -14.10
CA VAL A 172 -15.62 0.24 -12.70
C VAL A 172 -15.27 -0.93 -11.80
N VAL A 173 -14.64 -0.64 -10.66
CA VAL A 173 -14.52 -1.56 -9.52
C VAL A 173 -15.01 -0.90 -8.24
N THR A 174 -15.47 -1.72 -7.30
CA THR A 174 -15.93 -1.27 -6.00
C THR A 174 -15.38 -2.11 -4.88
N GLY A 175 -15.32 -1.52 -3.69
CA GLY A 175 -15.01 -2.23 -2.45
C GLY A 175 -15.65 -1.54 -1.25
N VAL A 176 -15.80 -2.28 -0.16
CA VAL A 176 -16.29 -1.71 1.11
C VAL A 176 -15.12 -1.51 2.05
N VAL A 177 -15.00 -0.29 2.58
CA VAL A 177 -14.08 0.04 3.66
C VAL A 177 -14.86 0.31 4.94
N GLN A 178 -14.38 -0.22 6.06
CA GLN A 178 -15.04 -0.06 7.36
C GLN A 178 -14.01 0.06 8.48
N GLN A 179 -14.27 0.95 9.44
CA GLN A 179 -13.60 0.89 10.74
C GLN A 179 -14.28 -0.15 11.64
N PRO A 180 -13.52 -1.01 12.33
CA PRO A 180 -14.11 -2.00 13.23
C PRO A 180 -14.89 -1.32 14.36
N ASP A 181 -16.07 -1.82 14.66
CA ASP A 181 -16.85 -1.37 15.81
C ASP A 181 -16.36 -2.04 17.11
N ALA A 182 -16.95 -1.62 18.24
CA ALA A 182 -16.59 -2.18 19.54
C ALA A 182 -16.86 -3.69 19.63
N ALA A 183 -17.92 -4.19 18.98
CA ALA A 183 -18.27 -5.60 19.00
C ALA A 183 -17.23 -6.46 18.26
N TYR A 184 -16.72 -5.97 17.12
CA TYR A 184 -15.63 -6.63 16.40
C TYR A 184 -14.35 -6.65 17.24
N LEU A 185 -13.99 -5.52 17.88
CA LEU A 185 -12.81 -5.49 18.74
C LEU A 185 -12.93 -6.49 19.91
N GLU A 186 -14.13 -6.70 20.45
CA GLU A 186 -14.39 -7.66 21.53
C GLU A 186 -14.18 -9.13 21.12
N VAL A 187 -14.34 -9.49 19.84
CA VAL A 187 -14.09 -10.86 19.36
C VAL A 187 -12.62 -11.16 19.11
N LEU A 188 -11.77 -10.14 18.96
CA LEU A 188 -10.33 -10.31 18.87
C LEU A 188 -9.78 -10.86 20.19
N SER A 189 -8.67 -11.60 20.11
CA SER A 189 -7.95 -12.00 21.32
C SER A 189 -7.49 -10.76 22.09
N PRO A 190 -7.43 -10.80 23.44
CA PRO A 190 -6.99 -9.65 24.23
C PRO A 190 -5.60 -9.14 23.81
N THR A 191 -4.67 -10.05 23.52
CA THR A 191 -3.31 -9.71 23.07
C THR A 191 -3.31 -8.93 21.76
N VAL A 192 -4.03 -9.41 20.74
CA VAL A 192 -4.11 -8.74 19.43
C VAL A 192 -4.77 -7.38 19.57
N ARG A 193 -5.85 -7.27 20.37
CA ARG A 193 -6.53 -6.01 20.63
C ARG A 193 -5.62 -4.98 21.29
N ASP A 194 -4.89 -5.39 22.33
CA ASP A 194 -3.98 -4.51 23.06
C ASP A 194 -2.84 -4.04 22.15
N GLN A 195 -2.27 -4.95 21.34
CA GLN A 195 -1.23 -4.62 20.35
C GLN A 195 -1.75 -3.66 19.29
N LEU A 196 -2.94 -3.89 18.73
CA LEU A 196 -3.56 -3.03 17.72
C LEU A 196 -3.76 -1.60 18.24
N SER A 197 -4.11 -1.45 19.51
CA SER A 197 -4.28 -0.14 20.16
C SER A 197 -2.96 0.57 20.52
N SER A 198 -1.81 -0.10 20.37
CA SER A 198 -0.49 0.35 20.83
C SER A 198 0.56 0.34 19.72
N LEU A 199 0.15 0.60 18.48
CA LEU A 199 1.06 0.59 17.32
C LEU A 199 1.87 1.88 17.15
N ASP A 200 1.58 2.93 17.93
CA ASP A 200 2.32 4.18 17.91
C ASP A 200 3.80 3.95 18.23
N GLY A 201 4.68 4.24 17.25
CA GLY A 201 6.12 4.07 17.37
C GLY A 201 6.63 2.63 17.18
N VAL A 202 5.75 1.67 16.87
CA VAL A 202 6.15 0.31 16.47
C VAL A 202 6.71 0.34 15.05
N PRO A 203 7.84 -0.33 14.75
CA PRO A 203 8.39 -0.38 13.39
C PRO A 203 7.39 -0.98 12.38
N PRO A 204 7.26 -0.45 11.15
CA PRO A 204 6.26 -0.89 10.17
C PRO A 204 6.24 -2.41 9.93
N ALA A 205 7.41 -3.05 9.83
CA ALA A 205 7.51 -4.50 9.64
C ALA A 205 6.89 -5.31 10.80
N GLU A 206 7.00 -4.82 12.04
CA GLU A 206 6.42 -5.47 13.22
C GLU A 206 4.90 -5.28 13.30
N GLN A 207 4.36 -4.24 12.65
CA GLN A 207 2.92 -3.98 12.59
C GLN A 207 2.17 -4.97 11.68
N LEU A 208 2.85 -5.52 10.66
CA LEU A 208 2.24 -6.41 9.66
C LEU A 208 1.49 -7.58 10.29
N THR A 209 2.13 -8.27 11.25
CA THR A 209 1.51 -9.42 11.92
C THR A 209 0.31 -9.00 12.75
N VAL A 210 0.38 -7.84 13.43
CA VAL A 210 -0.74 -7.34 14.25
C VAL A 210 -1.94 -6.99 13.37
N TYR A 211 -1.74 -6.27 12.27
CA TYR A 211 -2.83 -5.94 11.34
C TYR A 211 -3.43 -7.21 10.72
N GLY A 212 -2.57 -8.14 10.31
CA GLY A 212 -2.96 -9.43 9.76
C GLY A 212 -3.80 -10.28 10.70
N GLU A 213 -3.37 -10.42 11.96
CA GLU A 213 -4.10 -11.15 12.99
C GLU A 213 -5.43 -10.49 13.38
N ALA A 214 -5.48 -9.16 13.34
CA ALA A 214 -6.67 -8.36 13.61
C ALA A 214 -7.65 -8.28 12.40
N GLY A 215 -7.24 -8.74 11.22
CA GLY A 215 -8.04 -8.65 9.99
C GLY A 215 -8.14 -7.24 9.40
N VAL A 216 -7.22 -6.34 9.77
CA VAL A 216 -7.18 -4.94 9.31
C VAL A 216 -6.48 -4.85 7.96
N TRP A 217 -7.22 -5.16 6.90
CA TRP A 217 -6.70 -5.29 5.54
C TRP A 217 -6.01 -4.04 5.00
N HIS A 218 -6.64 -2.87 5.10
CA HIS A 218 -6.12 -1.68 4.42
C HIS A 218 -4.81 -1.19 5.03
N ASP A 219 -4.70 -1.20 6.36
CA ASP A 219 -3.47 -0.85 7.07
C ASP A 219 -2.36 -1.88 6.82
N LEU A 220 -2.70 -3.18 6.78
CA LEU A 220 -1.76 -4.24 6.42
C LEU A 220 -1.20 -4.03 5.01
N LEU A 221 -2.10 -3.91 4.02
CA LEU A 221 -1.73 -3.81 2.62
C LEU A 221 -0.93 -2.54 2.35
N ALA A 222 -1.34 -1.40 2.92
CA ALA A 222 -0.62 -0.14 2.75
C ALA A 222 0.79 -0.20 3.33
N THR A 223 0.93 -0.74 4.55
CA THR A 223 2.22 -0.91 5.22
C THR A 223 3.15 -1.82 4.41
N LEU A 224 2.63 -2.96 3.95
CA LEU A 224 3.41 -3.92 3.17
C LEU A 224 3.79 -3.37 1.79
N ALA A 225 2.90 -2.62 1.14
CA ALA A 225 3.16 -1.99 -0.14
C ALA A 225 4.34 -1.00 -0.07
N VAL A 226 4.42 -0.20 0.99
CA VAL A 226 5.54 0.72 1.23
C VAL A 226 6.84 -0.08 1.45
N LEU A 227 6.80 -1.10 2.31
CA LEU A 227 7.97 -1.94 2.59
C LEU A 227 8.48 -2.68 1.33
N ALA A 228 7.58 -3.22 0.50
CA ALA A 228 7.92 -3.87 -0.76
C ALA A 228 8.48 -2.90 -1.80
N THR A 229 8.07 -1.63 -1.76
CA THR A 229 8.64 -0.59 -2.63
C THR A 229 10.03 -0.16 -2.16
N ASP A 230 10.22 -0.02 -0.84
CA ASP A 230 11.47 0.48 -0.25
C ASP A 230 12.57 -0.59 -0.20
N ASP A 231 12.23 -1.85 0.09
CA ASP A 231 13.16 -2.98 0.16
C ASP A 231 12.55 -4.26 -0.47
N PRO A 232 12.41 -4.29 -1.81
CA PRO A 232 11.82 -5.43 -2.52
C PRO A 232 12.59 -6.74 -2.31
N ALA A 233 13.90 -6.67 -2.01
CA ALA A 233 14.70 -7.86 -1.74
C ALA A 233 14.25 -8.60 -0.47
N VAL A 234 13.56 -7.90 0.45
CA VAL A 234 13.05 -8.45 1.70
C VAL A 234 11.55 -8.75 1.62
N TYR A 235 10.74 -7.85 1.05
CA TYR A 235 9.28 -7.89 1.21
C TYR A 235 8.49 -8.28 -0.05
N GLN A 236 9.15 -8.52 -1.20
CA GLN A 236 8.43 -8.89 -2.43
C GLN A 236 7.70 -10.24 -2.31
N ASP A 237 8.30 -11.21 -1.60
CA ASP A 237 7.67 -12.51 -1.38
C ASP A 237 6.45 -12.37 -0.47
N ASP A 238 6.56 -11.60 0.62
CA ASP A 238 5.43 -11.31 1.52
C ASP A 238 4.27 -10.62 0.79
N TRP A 239 4.58 -9.64 -0.08
CA TRP A 239 3.59 -8.97 -0.93
C TRP A 239 2.89 -9.97 -1.87
N SER A 240 3.67 -10.82 -2.53
CA SER A 240 3.15 -11.83 -3.45
C SER A 240 2.28 -12.85 -2.73
N ASP A 241 2.71 -13.32 -1.55
CA ASP A 241 1.98 -14.28 -0.74
C ASP A 241 0.66 -13.72 -0.21
N LEU A 242 0.65 -12.46 0.26
CA LEU A 242 -0.56 -11.79 0.72
C LEU A 242 -1.61 -11.69 -0.40
N LEU A 243 -1.17 -11.29 -1.61
CA LEU A 243 -2.06 -11.19 -2.77
C LEU A 243 -2.51 -12.56 -3.26
N ASN A 244 -1.61 -13.55 -3.33
CA ASN A 244 -1.94 -14.93 -3.67
C ASN A 244 -3.01 -15.52 -2.75
N ALA A 245 -2.92 -15.25 -1.44
CA ALA A 245 -3.89 -15.72 -0.45
C ALA A 245 -5.31 -15.17 -0.68
N GLN A 246 -5.45 -14.09 -1.46
CA GLN A 246 -6.73 -13.50 -1.87
C GLN A 246 -7.05 -13.72 -3.36
N GLY A 247 -6.35 -14.62 -4.04
CA GLY A 247 -6.53 -14.88 -5.47
C GLY A 247 -6.02 -13.76 -6.40
N LEU A 248 -5.25 -12.81 -5.88
CA LEU A 248 -4.70 -11.65 -6.60
C LEU A 248 -3.24 -11.88 -7.05
N GLY A 249 -2.80 -13.13 -7.13
CA GLY A 249 -1.42 -13.49 -7.44
C GLY A 249 -0.88 -12.92 -8.75
N ALA A 250 -1.73 -12.84 -9.77
CA ALA A 250 -1.32 -12.38 -11.10
C ALA A 250 -0.91 -10.90 -11.13
N ILE A 251 -1.33 -10.10 -10.15
CA ILE A 251 -1.00 -8.67 -10.08
C ILE A 251 0.25 -8.37 -9.22
N ALA A 252 0.83 -9.37 -8.55
CA ALA A 252 1.87 -9.17 -7.53
C ALA A 252 3.20 -8.62 -8.07
N ASN A 253 3.48 -8.83 -9.35
CA ASN A 253 4.74 -8.40 -9.99
C ASN A 253 4.63 -7.05 -10.72
N TYR A 254 3.48 -6.38 -10.67
CA TYR A 254 3.33 -5.04 -11.26
C TYR A 254 3.89 -3.96 -10.33
N PRO A 255 4.35 -2.82 -10.89
CA PRO A 255 4.82 -1.70 -10.09
C PRO A 255 3.77 -1.22 -9.10
N ILE A 256 4.19 -0.96 -7.86
CA ILE A 256 3.37 -0.31 -6.84
C ILE A 256 3.53 1.20 -7.00
N VAL A 257 2.42 1.93 -7.13
CA VAL A 257 2.41 3.38 -7.33
C VAL A 257 1.48 4.02 -6.32
N PHE A 258 1.92 5.10 -5.68
CA PHE A 258 1.11 5.86 -4.72
C PHE A 258 0.69 7.20 -5.30
N THR A 259 -0.56 7.59 -5.08
CA THR A 259 -1.11 8.89 -5.51
C THR A 259 -2.12 9.39 -4.49
N GLU A 260 -2.31 10.71 -4.45
CA GLU A 260 -3.47 11.28 -3.77
C GLU A 260 -4.63 11.44 -4.76
N VAL A 261 -5.86 11.44 -4.24
CA VAL A 261 -7.05 11.79 -5.01
C VAL A 261 -7.19 13.31 -4.99
N GLU A 262 -7.24 13.92 -6.16
CA GLU A 262 -7.40 15.37 -6.31
C GLU A 262 -8.89 15.72 -6.43
N PRO A 263 -9.38 16.78 -5.78
CA PRO A 263 -10.76 17.22 -5.96
C PRO A 263 -11.03 17.62 -7.42
N PHE A 264 -12.28 17.47 -7.87
CA PHE A 264 -12.71 17.91 -9.21
C PHE A 264 -12.54 19.41 -9.46
#